data_AF-A0A519T7K8-F1
#
_entry.id   AF-A0A519T7K8-F1
#
_cell.length_a   1.000
_cell.length_b   1.000
_cell.length_c   1.000
_cell.angle_alpha   90.00
_cell.angle_beta   90.00
_cell.angle_gamma   90.00
#
_symmetry.space_group_name_H-M   'P 1'
#
loop_
_entity.id
_entity.type
_entity.pdbx_description
1 polymer ?
#
loop_
_entity_poly.entity_id
_entity_poly.type
_entity_poly.pdbx_seq_one_letter_code
_entity_poly.pdbx_strand_id
1 'polypeptide(L)' 'MSRYLLDTNICVHFLKAEYALEAKINAVGLHSCFISELTIAEMLYGLAKCEATYATQ' A
#
# COMPACT_ATOMS: atom_id res chain seq x y z
N MET A 1 5.23 17.62 13.40
CA MET A 1 4.40 16.60 12.73
C MET A 1 5.33 15.59 12.08
N SER A 2 5.17 14.32 12.42
CA SER A 2 5.96 13.23 11.84
C SER A 2 5.37 12.85 10.48
N ARG A 3 6.19 12.89 9.43
CA ARG A 3 5.81 12.43 8.09
C ARG A 3 6.42 11.05 7.88
N TYR A 4 5.63 10.12 7.36
CA TYR A 4 6.00 8.73 7.16
C TYR A 4 6.00 8.43 5.66
N LEU A 5 7.13 8.01 5.14
CA LEU A 5 7.21 7.45 3.79
C LEU A 5 6.95 5.95 3.90
N LEU A 6 5.83 5.52 3.32
CA LEU A 6 5.45 4.12 3.26
C LEU A 6 6.25 3.43 2.16
N ASP A 7 6.77 2.27 2.51
CA ASP A 7 7.45 1.38 1.57
C ASP A 7 6.43 0.48 0.85
N THR A 8 6.83 -0.12 -0.26
CA THR A 8 5.98 -0.95 -1.12
C THR A 8 5.41 -2.15 -0.36
N ASN A 9 6.19 -2.73 0.56
CA ASN A 9 5.73 -3.82 1.43
C ASN A 9 4.52 -3.42 2.31
N ILE A 10 4.55 -2.24 2.94
CA ILE A 10 3.48 -1.73 3.80
C ILE A 10 2.23 -1.50 2.96
N CYS A 11 2.39 -0.93 1.77
CA CYS A 11 1.28 -0.71 0.84
C CYS A 11 0.63 -2.04 0.42
N VAL A 12 1.43 -3.06 0.09
CA VAL A 12 0.93 -4.39 -0.29
C VAL A 12 0.22 -5.08 0.88
N HIS A 13 0.81 -5.08 2.08
CA HIS A 13 0.18 -5.68 3.25
C HIS A 13 -1.09 -4.92 3.68
N PHE A 14 -1.12 -3.60 3.51
CA PHE A 14 -2.31 -2.78 3.74
C PHE A 14 -3.44 -3.16 2.78
N LEU A 15 -3.15 -3.31 1.48
CA LEU A 15 -4.13 -3.77 0.49
C LEU A 15 -4.65 -5.19 0.76
N LYS A 16 -3.83 -6.05 1.36
CA LYS A 16 -4.22 -7.41 1.78
C LYS A 16 -4.97 -7.46 3.11
N ALA A 17 -5.20 -6.31 3.76
CA ALA A 17 -5.78 -6.20 5.11
C ALA A 17 -5.02 -7.00 6.18
N GLU A 18 -3.70 -7.19 6.01
CA GLU A 18 -2.87 -7.92 6.95
C GLU A 18 -2.34 -7.01 8.07
N TYR A 19 -2.02 -7.60 9.23
CA TYR A 19 -1.36 -6.93 10.38
C TYR A 19 -2.09 -5.71 10.98
N ALA A 20 -3.38 -5.53 10.70
CA ALA A 20 -4.19 -4.41 11.17
C ALA A 20 -3.54 -3.04 10.88
N LEU A 21 -2.89 -2.91 9.72
CA LEU A 21 -2.20 -1.68 9.31
C LEU A 21 -3.15 -0.48 9.22
N GLU A 22 -4.42 -0.71 8.91
CA GLU A 22 -5.48 0.30 8.93
C GLU A 22 -5.56 1.03 10.28
N ALA A 23 -5.53 0.31 11.40
CA ALA A 23 -5.60 0.93 12.73
C ALA A 23 -4.39 1.83 12.98
N LYS A 24 -3.20 1.42 12.53
CA LYS A 24 -1.97 2.22 12.65
C LYS A 24 -1.99 3.46 11.76
N ILE A 25 -2.43 3.32 10.52
CA ILE A 25 -2.52 4.43 9.56
C ILE A 25 -3.58 5.44 10.01
N ASN A 26 -4.72 4.97 10.54
CA ASN A 26 -5.74 5.85 11.11
C ASN A 26 -5.25 6.59 12.37
N ALA A 27 -4.47 5.93 13.24
CA ALA A 27 -3.90 6.57 14.42
C ALA A 27 -2.86 7.65 14.08
N VAL A 28 -2.07 7.44 13.02
CA VAL A 28 -1.06 8.40 12.53
C VAL A 28 -1.70 9.50 11.66
N GLY A 29 -2.79 9.17 10.98
CA GLY A 29 -3.49 10.02 10.02
C GLY A 29 -2.92 9.89 8.61
N LEU A 30 -3.82 9.64 7.64
CA LEU A 30 -3.50 9.52 6.21
C LEU A 30 -2.71 10.70 5.64
N HIS A 31 -2.95 11.92 6.13
CA HIS A 31 -2.23 13.14 5.71
C HIS A 31 -0.74 13.13 6.06
N SER A 32 -0.33 12.28 7.01
CA SER A 32 1.06 12.11 7.43
C SER A 32 1.74 10.93 6.72
N CYS A 33 1.00 10.14 5.93
CA CYS A 33 1.50 9.02 5.15
C CYS A 33 1.73 9.44 3.69
N PHE A 34 2.93 9.16 3.20
CA PHE A 34 3.36 9.47 1.83
C PHE A 34 3.86 8.20 1.18
N ILE A 35 3.77 8.12 -0.14
CA ILE A 35 4.37 7.06 -0.95
C ILE A 35 5.26 7.71 -2.00
N SER A 36 6.31 7.00 -2.41
CA SER A 36 7.16 7.46 -3.51
C SER A 36 6.50 7.14 -4.86
N GLU A 37 6.81 7.92 -5.90
CA GLU A 37 6.37 7.59 -7.27
C GLU A 37 6.92 6.23 -7.73
N LEU A 38 8.09 5.83 -7.23
CA LEU A 38 8.66 4.51 -7.50
C LEU A 38 7.78 3.38 -6.92
N THR A 39 7.30 3.55 -5.69
CA THR A 39 6.35 2.62 -5.04
C THR A 39 5.08 2.46 -5.87
N ILE A 40 4.57 3.55 -6.46
CA ILE A 40 3.41 3.50 -7.37
C ILE A 40 3.74 2.66 -8.61
N ALA A 41 4.91 2.88 -9.23
CA ALA A 41 5.33 2.12 -10.40
C ALA A 41 5.49 0.62 -10.12
N GLU A 42 6.09 0.25 -8.98
CA GLU A 42 6.23 -1.14 -8.55
C GLU A 42 4.88 -1.82 -8.31
N MET A 43 3.95 -1.10 -7.66
CA MET A 43 2.60 -1.62 -7.42
C MET A 43 1.80 -1.79 -8.72
N LEU A 44 1.84 -0.82 -9.63
CA LEU A 44 1.17 -0.92 -10.94
C LEU A 44 1.75 -2.06 -11.77
N TYR A 45 3.08 -2.24 -11.76
CA TYR A 45 3.73 -3.37 -12.43
C TYR A 45 3.32 -4.71 -11.80
N GLY A 46 3.27 -4.79 -10.47
CA GLY A 46 2.81 -5.97 -9.73
C GLY A 46 1.36 -6.34 -10.07
N LEU A 47 0.47 -5.35 -10.17
CA LEU A 47 -0.91 -5.54 -10.60
C LEU A 47 -1.00 -6.03 -12.06
N ALA A 48 -0.25 -5.41 -12.98
CA ALA A 48 -0.25 -5.79 -14.39
C ALA A 48 0.33 -7.20 -14.65
N LYS A 49 1.24 -7.66 -13.78
CA LYS A 49 1.83 -9.00 -13.85
C LYS A 49 1.00 -10.06 -13.10
N CYS A 50 0.05 -9.66 -12.27
CA CYS A 50 -0.80 -10.60 -11.55
C CYS A 50 -1.62 -11.41 -12.58
N GLU A 51 -1.69 -12.74 -12.43
CA GLU A 51 -2.51 -13.55 -13.33
C GLU A 51 -3.98 -13.11 -13.27
N ALA A 52 -4.64 -13.09 -14.43
CA ALA A 52 -6.02 -12.63 -14.60
C ALA A 52 -7.08 -13.41 -13.81
N THR A 53 -6.69 -14.48 -13.11
CA THR A 53 -7.55 -15.29 -12.23
C THR A 53 -8.20 -14.47 -11.11
N TYR A 54 -7.61 -13.34 -10.69
CA TYR A 54 -8.18 -12.44 -9.67
C TYR A 54 -9.02 -11.28 -10.25
N ALA A 55 -9.11 -11.14 -11.57
CA ALA A 55 -9.89 -10.06 -12.19
C ALA A 55 -11.42 -10.36 -12.24
N THR A 56 -11.84 -11.55 -11.81
CA THR A 56 -13.23 -12.05 -11.91
C THR A 56 -13.86 -12.50 -10.57
N GLN A 57 -13.26 -12.19 -9.42
CA GLN A 57 -13.91 -12.42 -8.11
C GLN A 57 -14.37 -11.12 -7.45
#